data_AF-A0AAD8LXV6-F1
#
_entry.id   AF-A0AAD8LXV6-F1
#
_cell.length_a   1.000
_cell.length_b   1.000
_cell.length_c   1.000
_cell.angle_alpha   90.00
_cell.angle_beta   90.00
_cell.angle_gamma   90.00
#
_symmetry.space_group_name_H-M   'P 1'
#
loop_
_entity.id
_entity.type
_entity.pdbx_description
1 polymer ?
#
loop_
_entity_poly.entity_id
_entity_poly.type
_entity_poly.pdbx_seq_one_letter_code
_entity_poly.pdbx_strand_id
1 'polypeptide(L)'
;MAQEIEVPSHFTCPISMQLMKDPVIVSTGITYDREHIEKWLLTCKNKFCPVTKQVLSDDTDPTPNHTLRRLIQSWCILNNFDRIPTPKPPLDKSQILKLLKEAKKSPQNRLECLKNLRSVCQASPMSVKFLEQNGAVEFLALLINNREFVDEALDLLYNFQVSDTSLKQLVNDEFFESLVFVLKSTNFQSRVHAIILLKSLLHVADPALLIRIQPQVVIEVVNLLKDNVSHQASKSALKLLIEICRWGKNRIKAVESGAVFVLIEHLLFDKFSTSSERRSCELVLVLLDQLCGCAEGRAELLKHGAGVAIVSKKVLRVSQVATCRAVRILASIARFSATTRVLQEMLQVGVVSKLCLVVQVDGNGKTKERAKEILRLHSRVWKKASCVPPYLLSSYP
;
A
#
# COMPACT_ATOMS: atom_id res chain seq x y z
N MET A 1 -17.34 49.89 -0.70
CA MET A 1 -17.51 48.58 -0.06
C MET A 1 -17.92 47.62 -1.15
N ALA A 2 -17.09 46.63 -1.50
CA ALA A 2 -17.50 45.62 -2.46
C ALA A 2 -18.65 44.83 -1.83
N GLN A 3 -19.82 44.82 -2.47
CA GLN A 3 -20.91 43.94 -2.07
C GLN A 3 -20.41 42.50 -2.24
N GLU A 4 -20.27 41.77 -1.13
CA GLU A 4 -20.14 40.32 -1.19
C GLU A 4 -21.44 39.77 -1.77
N ILE A 5 -21.37 39.30 -3.00
CA ILE A 5 -22.51 38.69 -3.69
C ILE A 5 -22.75 37.33 -3.02
N GLU A 6 -23.85 37.23 -2.27
CA GLU A 6 -24.24 36.00 -1.61
C GLU A 6 -24.75 34.98 -2.65
N VAL A 7 -24.14 33.78 -2.66
CA VAL A 7 -24.54 32.70 -3.56
C VAL A 7 -25.92 32.19 -3.13
N PRO A 8 -26.94 32.16 -4.01
CA PRO A 8 -28.24 31.60 -3.69
C PRO A 8 -28.12 30.17 -3.16
N SER A 9 -28.77 29.87 -2.03
CA SER A 9 -28.70 28.55 -1.37
C SER A 9 -29.04 27.38 -2.30
N HIS A 10 -29.99 27.57 -3.22
CA HIS A 10 -30.39 26.57 -4.22
C HIS A 10 -29.29 26.23 -5.26
N PHE A 11 -28.23 27.03 -5.34
CA PHE A 11 -27.06 26.77 -6.20
C PHE A 11 -25.93 26.07 -5.45
N THR A 12 -26.06 25.92 -4.12
CA THR A 12 -25.02 25.31 -3.28
C THR A 12 -25.28 23.82 -3.06
N CYS A 13 -24.23 23.01 -3.16
CA CYS A 13 -24.31 21.58 -2.90
C CYS A 13 -24.58 21.32 -1.40
N PRO A 14 -25.60 20.53 -1.03
CA PRO A 14 -25.88 20.23 0.38
C PRO A 14 -24.78 19.43 1.11
N ILE A 15 -23.81 18.86 0.39
CA ILE A 15 -22.69 18.11 0.96
C ILE A 15 -21.50 19.03 1.23
N SER A 16 -21.06 19.80 0.23
CA SER A 16 -19.87 20.64 0.34
C SER A 16 -20.15 22.07 0.77
N MET A 17 -21.41 22.50 0.72
CA MET A 17 -21.83 23.89 0.92
C MET A 17 -21.16 24.87 -0.07
N GLN A 18 -20.68 24.36 -1.20
CA GLN A 18 -20.07 25.16 -2.28
C GLN A 18 -20.97 25.21 -3.50
N LEU A 19 -20.76 26.22 -4.37
CA LEU A 19 -21.45 26.35 -5.65
C LEU A 19 -21.32 25.06 -6.48
N MET A 20 -22.44 24.50 -6.94
CA MET A 20 -22.44 23.29 -7.75
C MET A 20 -21.85 23.58 -9.14
N LYS A 21 -20.86 22.79 -9.55
CA LYS A 21 -20.27 22.86 -10.89
C LYS A 21 -20.99 21.92 -11.85
N ASP A 22 -21.35 20.74 -11.37
CA ASP A 22 -22.09 19.75 -12.13
C ASP A 22 -23.33 19.26 -11.35
N PRO A 23 -24.45 20.00 -11.38
CA PRO A 23 -25.64 19.64 -10.60
C PRO A 23 -26.31 18.38 -11.14
N VAL A 24 -26.56 17.41 -10.26
CA VAL A 24 -27.22 16.12 -10.52
C VAL A 24 -28.30 15.83 -9.48
N ILE A 25 -29.41 15.25 -9.91
CA ILE A 25 -30.55 14.86 -9.09
C ILE A 25 -30.47 13.37 -8.77
N VAL A 26 -30.61 13.02 -7.50
CA VAL A 26 -30.80 11.62 -7.07
C VAL A 26 -32.29 11.27 -6.98
N SER A 27 -32.63 9.99 -6.81
CA SER A 27 -34.03 9.52 -6.84
C SER A 27 -34.98 10.18 -5.83
N THR A 28 -34.44 10.79 -4.76
CA THR A 28 -35.21 11.54 -3.76
C THR A 28 -35.53 12.98 -4.19
N GLY A 29 -35.11 13.39 -5.39
CA GLY A 29 -35.36 14.73 -5.95
C GLY A 29 -34.36 15.80 -5.51
N ILE A 30 -33.44 15.49 -4.59
CA ILE A 30 -32.43 16.45 -4.13
C ILE A 30 -31.30 16.56 -5.16
N THR A 31 -30.88 17.81 -5.43
CA THR A 31 -29.76 18.10 -6.32
C THR A 31 -28.46 18.28 -5.54
N TYR A 32 -27.39 17.67 -6.01
CA TYR A 32 -26.04 17.77 -5.46
C TYR A 32 -25.05 18.10 -6.57
N ASP A 33 -23.85 18.53 -6.20
CA ASP A 33 -22.73 18.51 -7.12
C ASP A 33 -22.25 17.07 -7.35
N ARG A 34 -22.06 16.68 -8.61
CA ARG A 34 -21.76 15.30 -9.04
C ARG A 34 -20.60 14.67 -8.27
N GLU A 35 -19.47 15.37 -8.19
CA GLU A 35 -18.26 14.85 -7.55
C GLU A 35 -18.53 14.45 -6.09
N HIS A 36 -19.27 15.30 -5.38
CA HIS A 36 -19.54 15.14 -3.96
C HIS A 36 -20.54 14.02 -3.68
N ILE A 37 -21.63 13.92 -4.47
CA ILE A 37 -22.60 12.84 -4.28
C ILE A 37 -22.04 11.49 -4.70
N GLU A 38 -21.27 11.42 -5.79
CA GLU A 38 -20.66 10.15 -6.22
C GLU A 38 -19.64 9.65 -5.19
N LYS A 39 -18.80 10.55 -4.65
CA LYS A 39 -17.87 10.20 -3.56
C LYS A 39 -18.59 9.73 -2.30
N TRP A 40 -19.72 10.36 -1.96
CA TRP A 40 -20.57 9.93 -0.85
C TRP A 40 -21.12 8.52 -1.06
N LEU A 41 -21.68 8.24 -2.24
CA LEU A 41 -22.26 6.94 -2.58
C LEU A 41 -21.22 5.82 -2.61
N LEU A 42 -19.99 6.12 -3.02
CA LEU A 42 -18.89 5.15 -2.98
C LEU A 42 -18.43 4.83 -1.55
N THR A 43 -18.52 5.80 -0.63
CA THR A 43 -18.06 5.62 0.75
C THR A 43 -19.12 4.94 1.64
N CYS A 44 -20.40 5.14 1.33
CA CYS A 44 -21.50 4.63 2.14
C CYS A 44 -22.01 3.26 1.66
N LYS A 45 -21.94 2.24 2.53
CA LYS A 45 -22.38 0.86 2.22
C LYS A 45 -23.86 0.74 1.80
N ASN A 46 -24.74 1.62 2.27
CA ASN A 46 -26.19 1.51 2.08
C ASN A 46 -26.80 2.62 1.20
N LYS A 47 -26.01 3.24 0.30
CA LYS A 47 -26.43 4.26 -0.70
C LYS A 47 -27.68 5.07 -0.29
N PHE A 48 -27.55 5.92 0.73
CA PHE A 48 -28.67 6.75 1.19
C PHE A 48 -28.44 8.22 0.82
N CYS A 49 -29.54 8.93 0.61
CA CYS A 49 -29.54 10.36 0.35
C CYS A 49 -28.98 11.11 1.57
N PRO A 50 -27.93 11.95 1.42
CA PRO A 50 -27.34 12.72 2.52
C PRO A 50 -28.36 13.55 3.31
N VAL A 51 -29.32 14.17 2.61
CA VAL A 51 -30.32 15.06 3.20
C VAL A 51 -31.52 14.28 3.73
N THR A 52 -32.21 13.52 2.86
CA THR A 52 -33.49 12.88 3.24
C THR A 52 -33.31 11.58 4.03
N LYS A 53 -32.08 11.05 4.12
CA LYS A 53 -31.75 9.75 4.74
C LYS A 53 -32.50 8.54 4.16
N GLN A 54 -33.24 8.73 3.07
CA GLN A 54 -33.91 7.65 2.35
C GLN A 54 -32.90 6.85 1.53
N VAL A 55 -33.13 5.53 1.43
CA VAL A 55 -32.34 4.63 0.60
C VAL A 55 -32.56 4.99 -0.87
N LEU A 56 -31.48 5.16 -1.61
CA LEU A 56 -31.52 5.37 -3.05
C LEU A 56 -31.68 4.02 -3.74
N SER A 57 -32.46 3.99 -4.82
CA SER A 57 -32.63 2.81 -5.66
C SER A 57 -31.25 2.37 -6.21
N ASP A 58 -30.97 1.07 -6.14
CA ASP A 58 -29.62 0.54 -6.44
C ASP A 58 -29.15 0.79 -7.89
N ASP A 59 -30.09 1.03 -8.81
CA ASP A 59 -29.92 1.07 -10.27
C ASP A 59 -30.01 2.47 -10.90
N THR A 60 -30.01 3.56 -10.12
CA THR A 60 -30.19 4.90 -10.71
C THR A 60 -28.97 5.79 -10.47
N ASP A 61 -28.09 5.84 -11.47
CA ASP A 61 -27.05 6.87 -11.54
C ASP A 61 -27.68 8.27 -11.43
N PRO A 62 -27.03 9.23 -10.75
CA PRO A 62 -27.57 10.59 -10.60
C PRO A 62 -27.87 11.24 -11.95
N THR A 63 -29.10 11.71 -12.13
CA THR A 63 -29.59 12.31 -13.36
C THR A 63 -29.09 13.75 -13.48
N PRO A 64 -28.45 14.17 -14.59
CA PRO A 64 -28.02 15.56 -14.77
C PRO A 64 -29.17 16.58 -14.65
N ASN A 65 -28.99 17.62 -13.84
CA ASN A 65 -29.92 18.75 -13.75
C ASN A 65 -29.49 19.89 -14.68
N HIS A 66 -29.77 19.72 -15.97
CA HIS A 66 -29.36 20.69 -17.00
C HIS A 66 -29.97 22.09 -16.79
N THR A 67 -31.21 22.16 -16.28
CA THR A 67 -31.89 23.42 -15.97
C THR A 67 -31.15 24.18 -14.89
N LEU A 68 -30.86 23.54 -13.75
CA LEU A 68 -30.12 24.19 -12.67
C LEU A 68 -28.72 24.60 -13.11
N ARG A 69 -28.04 23.77 -13.91
CA ARG A 69 -26.72 24.13 -14.46
C ARG A 69 -26.78 25.41 -15.29
N ARG A 70 -27.76 25.54 -16.18
CA ARG A 70 -27.95 26.76 -17.00
C ARG A 70 -28.23 27.98 -16.14
N LEU A 71 -29.04 27.83 -15.08
CA LEU A 71 -29.32 28.91 -14.14
C LEU A 71 -28.07 29.34 -13.37
N ILE A 72 -27.29 28.39 -12.86
CA ILE A 72 -26.02 28.65 -12.19
C ILE A 72 -25.03 29.36 -13.13
N GLN A 73 -24.87 28.86 -14.36
CA GLN A 73 -23.99 29.48 -15.35
C GLN A 73 -24.41 30.92 -15.68
N SER A 74 -25.72 31.16 -15.84
CA SER A 74 -26.26 32.51 -16.10
C SER A 74 -26.02 33.43 -14.91
N TRP A 75 -26.21 32.94 -13.69
CA TRP A 75 -25.92 33.68 -12.47
C TRP A 75 -24.43 34.01 -12.34
N CYS A 76 -23.52 33.09 -12.68
CA CYS A 76 -22.08 33.34 -12.64
C CYS A 76 -21.70 34.50 -13.59
N ILE A 77 -22.24 34.48 -14.81
CA ILE A 77 -21.99 35.53 -15.81
C ILE A 77 -22.46 36.89 -15.31
N LEU A 78 -23.67 36.96 -14.73
CA LEU A 78 -24.24 38.21 -14.23
C LEU A 78 -23.48 38.79 -13.02
N ASN A 79 -22.81 37.94 -12.24
CA ASN A 79 -22.16 38.31 -10.99
C ASN A 79 -20.62 38.31 -11.07
N ASN A 80 -20.04 38.28 -12.28
CA ASN A 80 -18.60 38.23 -12.52
C ASN A 80 -17.86 37.06 -11.83
N PHE A 81 -18.53 35.90 -11.69
CA PHE A 81 -17.87 34.66 -11.30
C PHE A 81 -17.33 33.94 -12.54
N ASP A 82 -16.27 33.15 -12.36
CA ASP A 82 -15.72 32.30 -13.41
C ASP A 82 -16.82 31.41 -14.00
N ARG A 83 -16.93 31.41 -15.33
CA ARG A 83 -17.93 30.60 -16.03
C ARG A 83 -17.64 29.12 -15.79
N ILE A 84 -18.57 28.43 -15.14
CA ILE A 84 -18.51 26.99 -15.00
C ILE A 84 -18.63 26.34 -16.40
N PRO A 85 -17.60 25.59 -16.86
CA PRO A 85 -17.63 24.95 -18.16
C PRO A 85 -18.71 23.86 -18.20
N THR A 86 -19.34 23.68 -19.35
CA THR A 86 -20.25 22.56 -19.56
C THR A 86 -19.43 21.26 -19.58
N PRO A 87 -19.70 20.27 -18.71
CA PRO A 87 -19.05 18.98 -18.77
C PRO A 87 -19.25 18.36 -20.16
N LYS A 88 -18.20 17.80 -20.76
CA LYS A 88 -18.34 17.01 -22.00
C LYS A 88 -19.35 15.88 -21.72
N PRO A 89 -20.24 15.55 -22.68
CA PRO A 89 -21.13 14.41 -22.50
C PRO A 89 -20.28 13.16 -22.22
N PRO A 90 -20.63 12.36 -21.20
CA PRO A 90 -19.91 11.12 -20.92
C PRO A 90 -19.94 10.23 -22.18
N LEU A 91 -18.80 9.61 -22.49
CA LEU A 91 -18.74 8.67 -23.60
C LEU A 91 -19.75 7.54 -23.35
N ASP A 92 -20.63 7.29 -24.32
CA ASP A 92 -21.60 6.21 -24.23
C ASP A 92 -20.89 4.85 -24.36
N LYS A 93 -21.53 3.79 -23.85
CA LYS A 93 -21.05 2.41 -23.88
C LYS A 93 -20.63 1.99 -25.29
N SER A 94 -21.44 2.34 -26.28
CA SER A 94 -21.17 2.05 -27.70
C SER A 94 -19.87 2.68 -28.19
N GLN A 95 -19.57 3.90 -27.75
CA GLN A 95 -18.37 4.65 -28.14
C GLN A 95 -17.11 4.04 -27.51
N ILE A 96 -17.15 3.68 -26.22
CA ILE A 96 -16.02 3.03 -25.55
C ILE A 96 -15.71 1.68 -26.19
N LEU A 97 -16.72 0.84 -26.42
CA LEU A 97 -16.53 -0.46 -27.06
C LEU A 97 -15.95 -0.32 -28.47
N LYS A 98 -16.39 0.70 -29.23
CA LYS A 98 -15.83 1.00 -30.56
C LYS A 98 -14.37 1.44 -30.46
N LEU A 99 -14.04 2.38 -29.56
CA LEU A 99 -12.68 2.86 -29.33
C LEU A 99 -11.73 1.71 -28.96
N LEU A 100 -12.12 0.87 -27.99
CA LEU A 100 -11.32 -0.28 -27.58
C LEU A 100 -11.12 -1.27 -28.72
N LYS A 101 -12.17 -1.56 -29.51
CA LYS A 101 -12.09 -2.47 -30.65
C LYS A 101 -11.17 -1.95 -31.76
N GLU A 102 -11.23 -0.66 -32.05
CA GLU A 102 -10.36 -0.01 -33.04
C GLU A 102 -8.90 0.02 -32.58
N ALA A 103 -8.66 0.32 -31.30
CA ALA A 103 -7.32 0.34 -30.71
C ALA A 103 -6.68 -1.06 -30.59
N LYS A 104 -7.48 -2.11 -30.36
CA LYS A 104 -7.01 -3.50 -30.40
C LYS A 104 -6.55 -3.91 -31.81
N LYS A 105 -7.21 -3.39 -32.85
CA LYS A 105 -6.89 -3.72 -34.25
C LYS A 105 -5.74 -2.90 -34.83
N SER A 106 -5.67 -1.61 -34.47
CA SER A 106 -4.76 -0.66 -35.11
C SER A 106 -3.87 0.03 -34.07
N PRO A 107 -2.54 -0.19 -34.10
CA PRO A 107 -1.60 0.44 -33.17
C PRO A 107 -1.69 1.98 -33.12
N GLN A 108 -1.96 2.60 -34.27
CA GLN A 108 -2.08 4.06 -34.41
C GLN A 108 -3.19 4.66 -33.53
N ASN A 109 -4.25 3.90 -33.24
CA ASN A 109 -5.40 4.36 -32.47
C ASN A 109 -5.21 4.18 -30.95
N ARG A 110 -4.14 3.50 -30.51
CA ARG A 110 -3.94 3.17 -29.08
C ARG A 110 -3.66 4.40 -28.23
N LEU A 111 -2.82 5.31 -28.71
CA LEU A 111 -2.51 6.54 -27.98
C LEU A 111 -3.77 7.40 -27.79
N GLU A 112 -4.58 7.53 -28.84
CA GLU A 112 -5.83 8.28 -28.77
C GLU A 112 -6.85 7.59 -27.84
N CYS A 113 -6.92 6.26 -27.89
CA CYS A 113 -7.73 5.49 -26.95
C CYS A 113 -7.31 5.74 -25.49
N LEU A 114 -6.02 5.66 -25.18
CA LEU A 114 -5.49 5.93 -23.83
C LEU A 114 -5.81 7.34 -23.33
N LYS A 115 -5.70 8.36 -24.21
CA LYS A 115 -6.09 9.74 -23.88
C LYS A 115 -7.58 9.85 -23.55
N ASN A 116 -8.43 9.18 -24.34
CA ASN A 116 -9.87 9.17 -24.10
C ASN A 116 -10.21 8.43 -22.80
N LEU A 117 -9.61 7.26 -22.53
CA LEU A 117 -9.79 6.53 -21.26
C LEU A 117 -9.37 7.38 -20.05
N ARG A 118 -8.25 8.10 -20.15
CA ARG A 118 -7.81 9.05 -19.11
C ARG A 118 -8.83 10.15 -18.87
N SER A 119 -9.36 10.74 -19.94
CA SER A 119 -10.35 11.82 -19.83
C SER A 119 -11.65 11.35 -19.16
N VAL A 120 -12.09 10.12 -19.43
CA VAL A 120 -13.27 9.53 -18.79
C VAL A 120 -13.00 9.27 -17.32
N CYS A 121 -11.87 8.62 -16.99
CA CYS A 121 -11.48 8.32 -15.61
C CYS A 121 -11.39 9.56 -14.71
N GLN A 122 -10.99 10.71 -15.28
CA GLN A 122 -10.89 11.98 -14.55
C GLN A 122 -12.24 12.70 -14.37
N ALA A 123 -13.26 12.35 -15.16
CA ALA A 123 -14.54 13.05 -15.14
C ALA A 123 -15.42 12.66 -13.93
N SER A 124 -15.35 11.41 -13.47
CA SER A 124 -16.20 10.90 -12.39
C SER A 124 -15.64 9.61 -11.78
N PRO A 125 -15.67 9.42 -10.46
CA PRO A 125 -15.36 8.14 -9.83
C PRO A 125 -16.25 6.96 -10.30
N MET A 126 -17.50 7.21 -10.70
CA MET A 126 -18.38 6.15 -11.22
C MET A 126 -18.02 5.71 -12.65
N SER A 127 -17.34 6.58 -13.40
CA SER A 127 -16.85 6.26 -14.74
C SER A 127 -15.84 5.11 -14.75
N VAL A 128 -15.13 4.90 -13.66
CA VAL A 128 -14.13 3.83 -13.52
C VAL A 128 -14.78 2.45 -13.54
N LYS A 129 -15.86 2.26 -12.78
CA LYS A 129 -16.62 1.01 -12.77
C LYS A 129 -17.24 0.74 -14.14
N PHE A 130 -17.69 1.79 -14.82
CA PHE A 130 -18.19 1.70 -16.18
C PHE A 130 -17.09 1.29 -17.18
N LEU A 131 -15.88 1.84 -17.08
CA LEU A 131 -14.74 1.43 -17.91
C LEU A 131 -14.36 -0.03 -17.68
N GLU A 132 -14.35 -0.45 -16.42
CA GLU A 132 -14.06 -1.82 -16.01
C GLU A 132 -15.08 -2.82 -16.59
N GLN A 133 -16.38 -2.53 -16.49
CA GLN A 133 -17.45 -3.36 -17.07
C GLN A 133 -17.42 -3.46 -18.60
N ASN A 134 -16.72 -2.55 -19.28
CA ASN A 134 -16.65 -2.48 -20.74
C ASN A 134 -15.30 -2.92 -21.32
N GLY A 135 -14.48 -3.63 -20.55
CA GLY A 135 -13.31 -4.31 -21.07
C GLY A 135 -12.04 -3.44 -21.14
N ALA A 136 -12.03 -2.29 -20.44
CA ALA A 136 -10.88 -1.38 -20.45
C ALA A 136 -9.69 -1.97 -19.69
N VAL A 137 -9.92 -2.69 -18.60
CA VAL A 137 -8.86 -3.27 -17.76
C VAL A 137 -8.07 -4.32 -18.52
N GLU A 138 -8.74 -5.21 -19.25
CA GLU A 138 -8.16 -6.25 -20.09
C GLU A 138 -7.41 -5.65 -21.28
N PHE A 139 -7.91 -4.54 -21.83
CA PHE A 139 -7.19 -3.81 -22.88
C PHE A 139 -5.88 -3.20 -22.35
N LEU A 140 -5.90 -2.56 -21.18
CA LEU A 140 -4.69 -2.01 -20.56
C LEU A 140 -3.68 -3.11 -20.20
N ALA A 141 -4.16 -4.25 -19.68
CA ALA A 141 -3.30 -5.40 -19.41
C ALA A 141 -2.65 -5.96 -20.68
N LEU A 142 -3.41 -6.04 -21.79
CA LEU A 142 -2.88 -6.44 -23.10
C LEU A 142 -1.76 -5.51 -23.57
N LEU A 143 -1.91 -4.20 -23.43
CA LEU A 143 -0.87 -3.23 -23.79
C LEU A 143 0.41 -3.42 -22.96
N ILE A 144 0.26 -3.67 -21.66
CA ILE A 144 1.38 -3.93 -20.75
C ILE A 144 2.12 -5.21 -21.14
N ASN A 145 1.39 -6.29 -21.48
CA ASN A 145 1.97 -7.54 -21.97
C ASN A 145 2.77 -7.34 -23.25
N ASN A 146 2.19 -6.59 -24.20
CA ASN A 146 2.83 -6.30 -25.48
C ASN A 146 3.99 -5.28 -25.39
N ARG A 147 4.26 -4.72 -24.21
CA ARG A 147 5.26 -3.67 -23.98
C ARG A 147 4.97 -2.35 -24.70
N GLU A 148 3.70 -2.03 -24.88
CA GLU A 148 3.25 -0.85 -25.62
C GLU A 148 2.59 0.15 -24.67
N PHE A 149 3.06 1.40 -24.65
CA PHE A 149 2.51 2.46 -23.78
C PHE A 149 2.38 2.02 -22.30
N VAL A 150 3.40 1.30 -21.80
CA VAL A 150 3.37 0.60 -20.52
C VAL A 150 3.15 1.58 -19.36
N ASP A 151 3.82 2.73 -19.40
CA ASP A 151 3.76 3.75 -18.35
C ASP A 151 2.35 4.37 -18.27
N GLU A 152 1.77 4.72 -19.42
CA GLU A 152 0.41 5.26 -19.49
C GLU A 152 -0.65 4.23 -19.11
N ALA A 153 -0.48 2.97 -19.53
CA ALA A 153 -1.41 1.91 -19.21
C ALA A 153 -1.39 1.56 -17.72
N LEU A 154 -0.20 1.50 -17.10
CA LEU A 154 -0.06 1.27 -15.66
C LEU A 154 -0.62 2.40 -14.83
N ASP A 155 -0.37 3.65 -15.23
CA ASP A 155 -0.95 4.82 -14.55
C ASP A 155 -2.48 4.78 -14.61
N LEU A 156 -3.07 4.41 -15.75
CA LEU A 156 -4.53 4.23 -15.83
C LEU A 156 -5.03 3.10 -14.93
N LEU A 157 -4.41 1.93 -14.94
CA LEU A 157 -4.80 0.82 -14.06
C LEU A 157 -4.69 1.20 -12.58
N TYR A 158 -3.65 1.94 -12.20
CA TYR A 158 -3.49 2.46 -10.85
C TYR A 158 -4.63 3.41 -10.47
N ASN A 159 -4.95 4.36 -11.36
CA ASN A 159 -6.03 5.34 -11.13
C ASN A 159 -7.43 4.68 -11.13
N PHE A 160 -7.60 3.56 -11.84
CA PHE A 160 -8.85 2.81 -11.86
C PHE A 160 -9.14 2.10 -10.52
N GLN A 161 -8.16 1.91 -9.64
CA GLN A 161 -8.37 1.13 -8.40
C GLN A 161 -9.13 -0.18 -8.64
N VAL A 162 -8.66 -0.95 -9.63
CA VAL A 162 -9.31 -2.14 -10.19
C VAL A 162 -9.90 -3.04 -9.09
N SER A 163 -11.13 -3.49 -9.30
CA SER A 163 -11.86 -4.36 -8.38
C SER A 163 -11.20 -5.73 -8.23
N ASP A 164 -11.39 -6.38 -7.08
CA ASP A 164 -10.89 -7.74 -6.85
C ASP A 164 -11.39 -8.73 -7.90
N THR A 165 -12.61 -8.54 -8.43
CA THR A 165 -13.17 -9.37 -9.49
C THR A 165 -12.40 -9.27 -10.78
N SER A 166 -12.06 -8.06 -11.22
CA SER A 166 -11.28 -7.86 -12.45
C SER A 166 -9.80 -8.19 -12.24
N LEU A 167 -9.24 -7.88 -11.06
CA LEU A 167 -7.89 -8.32 -10.71
C LEU A 167 -7.73 -9.84 -10.80
N LYS A 168 -8.70 -10.62 -10.31
CA LYS A 168 -8.69 -12.09 -10.43
C LYS A 168 -8.63 -12.58 -11.88
N GLN A 169 -9.25 -11.85 -12.81
CA GLN A 169 -9.21 -12.20 -14.24
C GLN A 169 -7.84 -11.88 -14.87
N LEU A 170 -7.09 -10.92 -14.30
CA LEU A 170 -5.74 -10.57 -14.74
C LEU A 170 -4.64 -11.48 -14.18
N VAL A 171 -4.96 -12.36 -13.22
CA VAL A 171 -3.97 -13.27 -12.62
C VAL A 171 -3.55 -14.34 -13.64
N ASN A 172 -2.48 -14.07 -14.38
CA ASN A 172 -1.82 -15.00 -15.30
C ASN A 172 -0.31 -14.74 -15.34
N ASP A 173 0.46 -15.77 -15.72
CA ASP A 173 1.94 -15.74 -15.68
C ASP A 173 2.52 -14.62 -16.56
N GLU A 174 1.96 -14.40 -17.76
CA GLU A 174 2.41 -13.38 -18.71
C GLU A 174 2.31 -11.95 -18.12
N PHE A 175 1.20 -11.66 -17.44
CA PHE A 175 0.99 -10.36 -16.81
C PHE A 175 1.90 -10.17 -15.59
N PHE A 176 2.14 -11.22 -14.81
CA PHE A 176 3.13 -11.18 -13.72
C PHE A 176 4.53 -10.88 -14.24
N GLU A 177 4.99 -11.60 -15.27
CA GLU A 177 6.28 -11.33 -15.92
C GLU A 177 6.35 -9.91 -16.46
N SER A 178 5.23 -9.40 -16.95
CA SER A 178 5.15 -8.03 -17.45
C SER A 178 5.36 -6.99 -16.36
N LEU A 179 4.72 -7.15 -15.21
CA LEU A 179 4.92 -6.28 -14.04
C LEU A 179 6.32 -6.40 -13.45
N VAL A 180 6.87 -7.61 -13.36
CA VAL A 180 8.23 -7.86 -12.86
C VAL A 180 9.27 -7.17 -13.75
N PHE A 181 9.07 -7.18 -15.07
CA PHE A 181 9.91 -6.41 -15.98
C PHE A 181 9.82 -4.90 -15.73
N VAL A 182 8.63 -4.36 -15.45
CA VAL A 182 8.48 -2.93 -15.14
C VAL A 182 9.16 -2.54 -13.83
N LEU A 183 9.26 -3.44 -12.84
CA LEU A 183 10.01 -3.18 -11.61
C LEU A 183 11.50 -2.90 -11.86
N LYS A 184 12.05 -3.37 -12.99
CA LYS A 184 13.42 -3.12 -13.47
C LYS A 184 13.58 -1.83 -14.28
N SER A 185 12.48 -1.17 -14.64
CA SER A 185 12.53 0.04 -15.47
C SER A 185 13.19 1.21 -14.75
N THR A 186 13.63 2.22 -15.50
CA THR A 186 14.17 3.48 -14.93
C THR A 186 13.06 4.44 -14.47
N ASN A 187 11.81 4.23 -14.90
CA ASN A 187 10.70 5.09 -14.55
C ASN A 187 10.19 4.77 -13.13
N PHE A 188 10.56 5.62 -12.16
CA PHE A 188 10.18 5.46 -10.77
C PHE A 188 8.66 5.40 -10.53
N GLN A 189 7.85 6.15 -11.29
CA GLN A 189 6.38 6.11 -11.12
C GLN A 189 5.82 4.77 -11.59
N SER A 190 6.27 4.27 -12.74
CA SER A 190 5.85 2.96 -13.24
C SER A 190 6.24 1.83 -12.30
N ARG A 191 7.42 1.91 -11.67
CA ARG A 191 7.83 0.96 -10.61
C ARG A 191 6.89 1.00 -9.40
N VAL A 192 6.48 2.20 -8.97
CA VAL A 192 5.52 2.40 -7.87
C VAL A 192 4.16 1.78 -8.24
N HIS A 193 3.63 2.07 -9.43
CA HIS A 193 2.36 1.52 -9.88
C HIS A 193 2.43 -0.01 -10.03
N ALA A 194 3.52 -0.53 -10.60
CA ALA A 194 3.74 -1.96 -10.77
C ALA A 194 3.79 -2.71 -9.43
N ILE A 195 4.51 -2.22 -8.41
CA ILE A 195 4.55 -2.91 -7.11
C ILE A 195 3.20 -2.87 -6.38
N ILE A 196 2.45 -1.78 -6.53
CA ILE A 196 1.12 -1.66 -5.92
C ILE A 196 0.16 -2.65 -6.58
N LEU A 197 0.17 -2.71 -7.91
CA LEU A 197 -0.67 -3.63 -8.68
C LEU A 197 -0.29 -5.09 -8.44
N LEU A 198 1.02 -5.41 -8.44
CA LEU A 198 1.54 -6.75 -8.15
C LEU A 198 1.09 -7.24 -6.77
N LYS A 199 1.15 -6.37 -5.75
CA LYS A 199 0.65 -6.69 -4.41
C LYS A 199 -0.86 -6.94 -4.42
N SER A 200 -1.64 -6.13 -5.12
CA SER A 200 -3.10 -6.31 -5.22
C SER A 200 -3.47 -7.61 -5.96
N LEU A 201 -2.76 -7.96 -7.03
CA LEU A 201 -2.96 -9.24 -7.74
C LEU A 201 -2.67 -10.44 -6.84
N LEU A 202 -1.56 -10.42 -6.11
CA LEU A 202 -1.19 -11.53 -5.23
C LEU A 202 -2.12 -11.65 -4.01
N HIS A 203 -2.77 -10.55 -3.59
CA HIS A 203 -3.78 -10.58 -2.55
C HIS A 203 -5.04 -11.36 -2.96
N VAL A 204 -5.44 -11.26 -4.24
CA VAL A 204 -6.64 -11.93 -4.76
C VAL A 204 -6.37 -13.27 -5.43
N ALA A 205 -5.11 -13.63 -5.62
CA ALA A 205 -4.67 -14.86 -6.26
C ALA A 205 -4.90 -16.10 -5.39
N ASP A 206 -4.97 -17.27 -6.04
CA ASP A 206 -5.03 -18.55 -5.35
C ASP A 206 -3.78 -18.78 -4.49
N PRO A 207 -3.89 -19.27 -3.23
CA PRO A 207 -2.75 -19.60 -2.38
C PRO A 207 -1.71 -20.52 -3.03
N ALA A 208 -2.10 -21.37 -3.99
CA ALA A 208 -1.21 -22.22 -4.78
C ALA A 208 -0.19 -21.41 -5.59
N LEU A 209 -0.58 -20.22 -6.08
CA LEU A 209 0.34 -19.32 -6.77
C LEU A 209 1.39 -18.76 -5.80
N LEU A 210 0.98 -18.37 -4.59
CA LEU A 210 1.87 -17.84 -3.55
C LEU A 210 2.95 -18.85 -3.14
N ILE A 211 2.61 -20.15 -3.15
CA ILE A 211 3.56 -21.24 -2.90
C ILE A 211 4.60 -21.38 -4.04
N ARG A 212 4.19 -21.10 -5.28
CA ARG A 212 5.01 -21.29 -6.49
C ARG A 212 5.60 -19.99 -7.05
N ILE A 213 5.64 -18.91 -6.26
CA ILE A 213 6.23 -17.64 -6.70
C ILE A 213 7.64 -17.84 -7.26
N GLN A 214 7.87 -17.28 -8.44
CA GLN A 214 9.17 -17.35 -9.10
C GLN A 214 10.22 -16.54 -8.32
N PRO A 215 11.48 -17.02 -8.23
CA PRO A 215 12.56 -16.28 -7.55
C PRO A 215 12.73 -14.86 -8.07
N GLN A 216 12.56 -14.65 -9.38
CA GLN A 216 12.69 -13.34 -10.01
C GLN A 216 11.77 -12.28 -9.39
N VAL A 217 10.54 -12.66 -9.02
CA VAL A 217 9.61 -11.73 -8.36
C VAL A 217 10.18 -11.25 -7.04
N VAL A 218 10.73 -12.17 -6.24
CA VAL A 218 11.32 -11.85 -4.94
C VAL A 218 12.54 -10.96 -5.10
N ILE A 219 13.42 -11.28 -6.06
CA ILE A 219 14.63 -10.50 -6.38
C ILE A 219 14.24 -9.05 -6.71
N GLU A 220 13.28 -8.84 -7.63
CA GLU A 220 12.92 -7.48 -8.03
C GLU A 220 12.22 -6.67 -6.95
N VAL A 221 11.42 -7.33 -6.10
CA VAL A 221 10.79 -6.65 -4.96
C VAL A 221 11.86 -6.24 -3.92
N VAL A 222 12.90 -7.06 -3.72
CA VAL A 222 14.03 -6.71 -2.83
C VAL A 222 14.88 -5.60 -3.44
N ASN A 223 15.14 -5.63 -4.76
CA ASN A 223 15.84 -4.54 -5.46
C ASN A 223 15.07 -3.22 -5.35
N LEU A 224 13.74 -3.25 -5.48
CA LEU A 224 12.92 -2.05 -5.29
C LEU A 224 13.06 -1.45 -3.89
N LEU A 225 13.17 -2.29 -2.85
CA LEU A 225 13.45 -1.82 -1.49
C LEU A 225 14.85 -1.23 -1.37
N LYS A 226 15.85 -1.86 -1.99
CA LYS A 226 17.23 -1.38 -2.01
C LYS A 226 17.35 -0.01 -2.67
N ASP A 227 16.66 0.18 -3.78
CA ASP A 227 16.68 1.43 -4.57
C ASP A 227 15.95 2.58 -3.86
N ASN A 228 15.12 2.27 -2.87
CA ASN A 228 14.45 3.25 -2.01
C ASN A 228 13.63 4.30 -2.79
N VAL A 229 12.96 3.84 -3.87
CA VAL A 229 12.26 4.69 -4.86
C VAL A 229 11.27 5.67 -4.24
N SER A 230 10.44 5.20 -3.31
CA SER A 230 9.52 6.04 -2.54
C SER A 230 9.04 5.33 -1.28
N HIS A 231 8.49 6.08 -0.32
CA HIS A 231 7.87 5.49 0.87
C HIS A 231 6.68 4.59 0.52
N GLN A 232 5.90 4.94 -0.51
CA GLN A 232 4.73 4.17 -0.94
C GLN A 232 5.14 2.84 -1.60
N ALA A 233 6.19 2.87 -2.45
CA ALA A 233 6.77 1.67 -3.03
C ALA A 233 7.34 0.76 -1.94
N SER A 234 8.15 1.30 -1.04
CA SER A 234 8.78 0.54 0.04
C SER A 234 7.75 -0.13 0.96
N LYS A 235 6.71 0.62 1.35
CA LYS A 235 5.60 0.07 2.14
C LYS A 235 4.86 -1.06 1.41
N SER A 236 4.64 -0.92 0.11
CA SER A 236 3.96 -1.96 -0.69
C SER A 236 4.83 -3.20 -0.87
N ALA A 237 6.13 -3.02 -1.14
CA ALA A 237 7.10 -4.09 -1.23
C ALA A 237 7.25 -4.86 0.09
N LEU A 238 7.38 -4.16 1.23
CA LEU A 238 7.45 -4.80 2.55
C LEU A 238 6.20 -5.63 2.83
N LYS A 239 5.00 -5.09 2.57
CA LYS A 239 3.74 -5.83 2.74
C LYS A 239 3.68 -7.06 1.85
N LEU A 240 4.08 -6.93 0.58
CA LEU A 240 4.12 -8.04 -0.35
C LEU A 240 5.10 -9.12 0.13
N LEU A 241 6.32 -8.74 0.51
CA LEU A 241 7.31 -9.69 1.04
C LEU A 241 6.81 -10.40 2.31
N ILE A 242 6.11 -9.69 3.22
CA ILE A 242 5.52 -10.28 4.43
C ILE A 242 4.46 -11.32 4.08
N GLU A 243 3.66 -11.06 3.04
CA GLU A 243 2.64 -11.99 2.55
C GLU A 243 3.30 -13.24 1.97
N ILE A 244 4.22 -13.10 1.03
CA ILE A 244 4.87 -14.24 0.36
C ILE A 244 5.83 -15.00 1.28
N CYS A 245 6.39 -14.38 2.32
CA CYS A 245 7.29 -15.04 3.29
C CYS A 245 6.54 -15.79 4.39
N ARG A 246 5.20 -15.89 4.32
CA ARG A 246 4.44 -16.83 5.17
C ARG A 246 4.86 -18.28 4.87
N TRP A 247 5.23 -18.58 3.63
CA TRP A 247 5.71 -19.89 3.19
C TRP A 247 7.23 -20.03 3.33
N GLY A 248 7.70 -21.13 3.91
CA GLY A 248 9.12 -21.36 4.22
C GLY A 248 10.05 -21.29 3.01
N LYS A 249 9.66 -21.88 1.88
CA LYS A 249 10.45 -21.84 0.63
C LYS A 249 10.71 -20.42 0.12
N ASN A 250 9.74 -19.52 0.30
CA ASN A 250 9.87 -18.13 -0.14
C ASN A 250 10.75 -17.31 0.80
N ARG A 251 10.86 -17.70 2.09
CA ARG A 251 11.81 -17.07 3.02
C ARG A 251 13.24 -17.29 2.56
N ILE A 252 13.56 -18.52 2.14
CA ILE A 252 14.89 -18.87 1.62
C ILE A 252 15.21 -18.03 0.38
N LYS A 253 14.30 -17.97 -0.61
CA LYS A 253 14.45 -17.12 -1.80
C LYS A 253 14.69 -15.65 -1.44
N ALA A 254 13.95 -15.11 -0.45
CA ALA A 254 14.11 -13.73 -0.02
C ALA A 254 15.48 -13.50 0.64
N VAL A 255 15.95 -14.44 1.47
CA VAL A 255 17.29 -14.37 2.07
C VAL A 255 18.38 -14.43 0.99
N GLU A 256 18.29 -15.37 0.05
CA GLU A 256 19.22 -15.51 -1.09
C GLU A 256 19.24 -14.26 -1.98
N SER A 257 18.13 -13.53 -2.06
CA SER A 257 18.02 -12.25 -2.78
C SER A 257 18.64 -11.07 -2.01
N GLY A 258 19.22 -11.29 -0.83
CA GLY A 258 19.83 -10.25 0.00
C GLY A 258 18.84 -9.44 0.84
N ALA A 259 17.60 -9.91 1.03
CA ALA A 259 16.59 -9.16 1.76
C ALA A 259 17.01 -8.80 3.20
N VAL A 260 17.71 -9.71 3.89
CA VAL A 260 18.15 -9.48 5.28
C VAL A 260 19.08 -8.26 5.37
N PHE A 261 20.04 -8.14 4.45
CA PHE A 261 20.94 -7.00 4.37
C PHE A 261 20.16 -5.70 4.14
N VAL A 262 19.29 -5.69 3.12
CA VAL A 262 18.48 -4.52 2.76
C VAL A 262 17.61 -4.08 3.94
N LEU A 263 16.98 -5.01 4.66
CA LEU A 263 16.15 -4.69 5.82
C LEU A 263 16.94 -4.11 6.99
N ILE A 264 18.17 -4.58 7.22
CA ILE A 264 19.04 -4.02 8.25
C ILE A 264 19.46 -2.60 7.90
N GLU A 265 19.85 -2.35 6.65
CA GLU A 265 20.16 -0.99 6.16
C GLU A 265 18.96 -0.05 6.31
N HIS A 266 17.76 -0.49 5.94
CA HIS A 266 16.53 0.28 6.18
C HIS A 266 16.34 0.67 7.65
N LEU A 267 16.60 -0.25 8.59
CA LEU A 267 16.51 0.07 10.02
C LEU A 267 17.61 1.04 10.49
N LEU A 268 18.77 1.09 9.83
CA LEU A 268 19.87 1.99 10.19
C LEU A 268 19.57 3.44 9.81
N PHE A 269 19.01 3.66 8.62
CA PHE A 269 18.71 5.00 8.11
C PHE A 269 17.43 5.62 8.69
N ASP A 270 16.53 4.82 9.25
CA ASP A 270 15.25 5.32 9.76
C ASP A 270 15.40 6.10 11.09
N LYS A 271 14.80 7.29 11.18
CA LYS A 271 14.98 8.24 12.31
C LYS A 271 13.86 8.18 13.37
N PHE A 272 12.81 7.38 13.20
CA PHE A 272 11.69 7.18 14.15
C PHE A 272 10.97 8.46 14.60
N SER A 273 11.12 9.53 13.83
CA SER A 273 10.64 10.88 14.18
C SER A 273 9.17 11.02 13.84
N THR A 274 8.71 10.38 12.77
CA THR A 274 7.31 10.42 12.32
C THR A 274 6.55 9.13 12.57
N SER A 275 5.21 9.20 12.61
CA SER A 275 4.34 8.01 12.74
C SER A 275 4.45 7.07 11.53
N SER A 276 4.70 7.61 10.33
CA SER A 276 4.91 6.84 9.10
C SER A 276 6.19 5.99 9.19
N GLU A 277 7.30 6.59 9.62
CA GLU A 277 8.59 5.92 9.85
C GLU A 277 8.46 4.77 10.87
N ARG A 278 7.76 5.00 11.99
CA ARG A 278 7.52 3.94 13.00
C ARG A 278 6.81 2.74 12.38
N ARG A 279 5.81 2.99 11.54
CA ARG A 279 5.04 1.92 10.86
C ARG A 279 5.88 1.19 9.81
N SER A 280 6.79 1.90 9.13
CA SER A 280 7.77 1.28 8.23
C SER A 280 8.68 0.31 9.00
N CYS A 281 9.26 0.77 10.10
CA CYS A 281 10.11 -0.05 10.96
C CYS A 281 9.40 -1.27 11.55
N GLU A 282 8.11 -1.16 11.90
CA GLU A 282 7.30 -2.32 12.29
C GLU A 282 7.24 -3.35 11.17
N LEU A 283 6.97 -2.94 9.93
CA LEU A 283 6.92 -3.85 8.78
C LEU A 283 8.28 -4.51 8.54
N VAL A 284 9.37 -3.73 8.61
CA VAL A 284 10.74 -4.27 8.45
C VAL A 284 11.03 -5.33 9.51
N LEU A 285 10.70 -5.07 10.78
CA LEU A 285 10.90 -6.04 11.87
C LEU A 285 9.98 -7.26 11.76
N VAL A 286 8.75 -7.12 11.24
CA VAL A 286 7.87 -8.25 10.96
C VAL A 286 8.49 -9.16 9.90
N LEU A 287 8.98 -8.61 8.80
CA LEU A 287 9.62 -9.38 7.75
C LEU A 287 10.92 -10.03 8.25
N LEU A 288 11.76 -9.28 8.97
CA LEU A 288 13.01 -9.80 9.53
C LEU A 288 12.77 -10.94 10.52
N ASP A 289 11.71 -10.88 11.35
CA ASP A 289 11.26 -11.98 12.22
C ASP A 289 10.85 -13.22 11.41
N GLN A 290 10.15 -13.06 10.28
CA GLN A 290 9.83 -14.18 9.40
C GLN A 290 11.09 -14.81 8.78
N LEU A 291 12.01 -13.99 8.27
CA LEU A 291 13.25 -14.47 7.64
C LEU A 291 14.16 -15.17 8.67
N CYS A 292 14.26 -14.65 9.90
CA CYS A 292 14.98 -15.31 11.00
C CYS A 292 14.31 -16.61 11.50
N GLY A 293 13.15 -16.97 10.94
CA GLY A 293 12.52 -18.28 11.12
C GLY A 293 13.22 -19.42 10.39
N CYS A 294 14.16 -19.16 9.47
CA CYS A 294 15.01 -20.15 8.82
C CYS A 294 16.49 -19.96 9.20
N ALA A 295 17.34 -20.97 8.95
CA ALA A 295 18.74 -20.95 9.37
C ALA A 295 19.56 -19.95 8.56
N GLU A 296 19.28 -19.87 7.26
CA GLU A 296 19.86 -18.96 6.28
C GLU A 296 19.63 -17.51 6.69
N GLY A 297 18.39 -17.16 7.06
CA GLY A 297 18.05 -15.80 7.48
C GLY A 297 18.76 -15.39 8.78
N ARG A 298 18.94 -16.32 9.72
CA ARG A 298 19.74 -16.07 10.93
C ARG A 298 21.23 -15.88 10.60
N ALA A 299 21.77 -16.70 9.71
CA ALA A 299 23.15 -16.62 9.28
C ALA A 299 23.45 -15.26 8.61
N GLU A 300 22.60 -14.82 7.68
CA GLU A 300 22.76 -13.51 7.03
C GLU A 300 22.58 -12.34 8.00
N LEU A 301 21.71 -12.45 9.02
CA LEU A 301 21.58 -11.41 10.04
C LEU A 301 22.87 -11.28 10.88
N LEU A 302 23.49 -12.40 11.25
CA LEU A 302 24.73 -12.43 12.02
C LEU A 302 25.97 -12.05 11.20
N LYS A 303 25.92 -12.25 9.87
CA LYS A 303 26.96 -11.84 8.94
C LYS A 303 27.01 -10.32 8.79
N HIS A 304 25.86 -9.65 8.94
CA HIS A 304 25.79 -8.19 8.89
C HIS A 304 26.36 -7.56 10.17
N GLY A 305 27.39 -6.71 10.07
CA GLY A 305 28.09 -6.15 11.23
C GLY A 305 27.21 -5.34 12.21
N ALA A 306 26.08 -4.82 11.73
CA ALA A 306 25.09 -4.12 12.55
C ALA A 306 23.84 -4.95 12.94
N GLY A 307 23.73 -6.22 12.53
CA GLY A 307 22.48 -6.99 12.58
C GLY A 307 21.90 -7.14 13.99
N VAL A 308 22.67 -7.68 14.93
CA VAL A 308 22.22 -7.84 16.33
C VAL A 308 22.03 -6.47 17.00
N ALA A 309 22.96 -5.55 16.75
CA ALA A 309 22.96 -4.21 17.34
C ALA A 309 21.71 -3.41 16.96
N ILE A 310 21.32 -3.42 15.68
CA ILE A 310 20.18 -2.63 15.22
C ILE A 310 18.86 -3.18 15.73
N VAL A 311 18.71 -4.51 15.77
CA VAL A 311 17.51 -5.17 16.32
C VAL A 311 17.40 -4.86 17.81
N SER A 312 18.51 -4.98 18.56
CA SER A 312 18.58 -4.60 19.98
C SER A 312 18.19 -3.13 20.20
N LYS A 313 18.67 -2.22 19.34
CA LYS A 313 18.36 -0.78 19.43
C LYS A 313 16.87 -0.48 19.24
N LYS A 314 16.11 -1.30 18.51
CA LYS A 314 14.66 -1.07 18.29
C LYS A 314 13.78 -1.51 19.47
N VAL A 315 14.28 -2.37 20.35
CA VAL A 315 13.55 -2.84 21.53
C VAL A 315 13.18 -1.64 22.42
N LEU A 316 11.89 -1.49 22.76
CA LEU A 316 11.33 -0.40 23.57
C LEU A 316 11.48 1.03 22.99
N ARG A 317 11.89 1.18 21.72
CA ARG A 317 12.14 2.50 21.10
C ARG A 317 11.15 2.89 19.99
N VAL A 318 10.43 1.93 19.44
CA VAL A 318 9.58 2.16 18.25
C VAL A 318 8.09 2.01 18.60
N SER A 319 7.69 0.80 19.00
CA SER A 319 6.33 0.45 19.41
C SER A 319 6.33 -0.89 20.15
N GLN A 320 5.17 -1.27 20.70
CA GLN A 320 5.00 -2.59 21.31
C GLN A 320 5.10 -3.72 20.28
N VAL A 321 4.57 -3.52 19.07
CA VAL A 321 4.67 -4.50 17.97
C VAL A 321 6.13 -4.69 17.57
N ALA A 322 6.87 -3.60 17.36
CA ALA A 322 8.28 -3.64 17.05
C ALA A 322 9.11 -4.33 18.15
N THR A 323 8.82 -4.03 19.42
CA THR A 323 9.48 -4.67 20.57
C THR A 323 9.24 -6.18 20.58
N CYS A 324 7.98 -6.61 20.39
CA CYS A 324 7.63 -8.03 20.29
C CYS A 324 8.39 -8.75 19.17
N ARG A 325 8.48 -8.14 17.97
CA ARG A 325 9.21 -8.71 16.82
C ARG A 325 10.71 -8.74 17.04
N ALA A 326 11.30 -7.66 17.56
CA ALA A 326 12.73 -7.61 17.87
C ALA A 326 13.14 -8.67 18.92
N VAL A 327 12.35 -8.84 19.99
CA VAL A 327 12.59 -9.89 21.00
C VAL A 327 12.46 -11.29 20.38
N ARG A 328 11.53 -11.51 19.43
CA ARG A 328 11.42 -12.79 18.71
C ARG A 328 12.64 -13.08 17.83
N ILE A 329 13.16 -12.08 17.12
CA ILE A 329 14.39 -12.21 16.33
C ILE A 329 15.55 -12.60 17.26
N LEU A 330 15.75 -11.84 18.35
CA LEU A 330 16.81 -12.12 19.33
C LEU A 330 16.65 -13.51 19.98
N ALA A 331 15.42 -13.95 20.24
CA ALA A 331 15.14 -15.30 20.75
C ALA A 331 15.53 -16.38 19.74
N SER A 332 15.23 -16.18 18.46
CA SER A 332 15.58 -17.12 17.39
C SER A 332 17.09 -17.30 17.30
N ILE A 333 17.84 -16.18 17.34
CA ILE A 333 19.31 -16.20 17.37
C ILE A 333 19.84 -16.89 18.64
N ALA A 334 19.35 -16.50 19.82
CA ALA A 334 19.80 -17.06 21.09
C ALA A 334 19.49 -18.56 21.22
N ARG A 335 18.43 -19.06 20.59
CA ARG A 335 18.08 -20.48 20.66
C ARG A 335 18.83 -21.33 19.64
N PHE A 336 19.00 -20.85 18.42
CA PHE A 336 19.43 -21.67 17.29
C PHE A 336 20.79 -21.29 16.70
N SER A 337 21.41 -20.21 17.18
CA SER A 337 22.69 -19.68 16.66
C SER A 337 23.61 -19.16 17.76
N ALA A 338 23.41 -19.60 19.00
CA ALA A 338 24.18 -19.16 20.17
C ALA A 338 25.58 -19.79 20.24
N THR A 339 26.51 -19.25 19.46
CA THR A 339 27.95 -19.49 19.65
C THR A 339 28.50 -18.55 20.72
N THR A 340 29.67 -18.86 21.30
CA THR A 340 30.33 -17.98 22.27
C THR A 340 30.51 -16.56 21.73
N ARG A 341 30.91 -16.43 20.45
CA ARG A 341 31.07 -15.13 19.78
C ARG A 341 29.76 -14.35 19.72
N VAL A 342 28.67 -15.01 19.32
CA VAL A 342 27.34 -14.37 19.22
C VAL A 342 26.85 -13.93 20.60
N LEU A 343 27.02 -14.77 21.63
CA LEU A 343 26.61 -14.41 22.99
C LEU A 343 27.41 -13.22 23.56
N GLN A 344 28.69 -13.12 23.23
CA GLN A 344 29.53 -11.97 23.58
C GLN A 344 29.12 -10.71 22.82
N GLU A 345 28.82 -10.81 21.52
CA GLU A 345 28.32 -9.68 20.73
C GLU A 345 26.99 -9.18 21.27
N MET A 346 26.03 -10.08 21.54
CA MET A 346 24.74 -9.74 22.15
C MET A 346 24.93 -9.00 23.47
N LEU A 347 25.92 -9.39 24.26
CA LEU A 347 26.27 -8.74 25.51
C LEU A 347 26.84 -7.33 25.26
N GLN A 348 27.81 -7.18 24.36
CA GLN A 348 28.47 -5.90 24.02
C GLN A 348 27.51 -4.86 23.44
N VAL A 349 26.60 -5.28 22.54
CA VAL A 349 25.57 -4.40 21.96
C VAL A 349 24.40 -4.15 22.92
N GLY A 350 24.47 -4.71 24.13
CA GLY A 350 23.58 -4.46 25.25
C GLY A 350 22.24 -5.20 25.18
N VAL A 351 22.12 -6.28 24.41
CA VAL A 351 20.88 -7.08 24.32
C VAL A 351 20.38 -7.48 25.70
N VAL A 352 21.27 -7.95 26.57
CA VAL A 352 20.93 -8.41 27.93
C VAL A 352 20.25 -7.29 28.72
N SER A 353 20.80 -6.08 28.70
CA SER A 353 20.20 -4.91 29.36
C SER A 353 18.80 -4.58 28.81
N LYS A 354 18.62 -4.64 27.48
CA LYS A 354 17.29 -4.40 26.88
C LYS A 354 16.28 -5.49 27.26
N LEU A 355 16.71 -6.75 27.33
CA LEU A 355 15.84 -7.85 27.77
C LEU A 355 15.42 -7.69 29.24
N CYS A 356 16.34 -7.33 30.13
CA CYS A 356 16.01 -7.01 31.52
C CYS A 356 14.99 -5.86 31.62
N LEU A 357 15.17 -4.79 30.83
CA LEU A 357 14.21 -3.68 30.76
C LEU A 357 12.83 -4.14 30.26
N VAL A 358 12.77 -5.02 29.25
CA VAL A 358 11.50 -5.61 28.80
C VAL A 358 10.82 -6.38 29.92
N VAL A 359 11.58 -7.11 30.75
CA VAL A 359 11.00 -7.84 31.90
C VAL A 359 10.42 -6.89 32.96
N GLN A 360 11.02 -5.71 33.13
CA GLN A 360 10.57 -4.68 34.08
C GLN A 360 9.34 -3.91 33.58
N VAL A 361 9.37 -3.47 32.32
CA VAL A 361 8.40 -2.50 31.77
C VAL A 361 7.16 -3.18 31.20
N ASP A 362 7.29 -4.41 30.70
CA ASP A 362 6.19 -5.12 30.05
C ASP A 362 5.33 -5.86 31.11
N GLY A 363 4.00 -5.76 30.98
CA GLY A 363 3.03 -6.48 31.81
C GLY A 363 3.13 -8.01 31.61
N ASN A 364 2.17 -8.81 32.10
CA ASN A 364 2.15 -10.28 31.94
C ASN A 364 1.93 -10.76 30.47
N GLY A 365 2.75 -10.28 29.53
CA GLY A 365 2.67 -10.56 28.10
C GLY A 365 3.65 -11.64 27.62
N LYS A 366 3.36 -12.22 26.46
CA LYS A 366 4.20 -13.25 25.80
C LYS A 366 5.63 -12.76 25.50
N THR A 367 5.82 -11.45 25.30
CA THR A 367 7.14 -10.84 25.05
C THR A 367 8.04 -10.90 26.29
N LYS A 368 7.48 -10.60 27.47
CA LYS A 368 8.16 -10.72 28.77
C LYS A 368 8.62 -12.14 29.05
N GLU A 369 7.73 -13.12 28.88
CA GLU A 369 8.08 -14.52 29.13
C GLU A 369 9.18 -15.01 28.18
N ARG A 370 9.15 -14.58 26.92
CA ARG A 370 10.23 -14.87 25.98
C ARG A 370 11.55 -14.20 26.38
N ALA A 371 11.52 -12.95 26.84
CA ALA A 371 12.71 -12.27 27.34
C ALA A 371 13.31 -13.01 28.55
N LYS A 372 12.47 -13.45 29.50
CA LYS A 372 12.91 -14.26 30.64
C LYS A 372 13.54 -15.59 30.19
N GLU A 373 12.91 -16.27 29.23
CA GLU A 373 13.41 -17.54 28.70
C GLU A 373 14.82 -17.40 28.12
N ILE A 374 15.06 -16.36 27.30
CA ILE A 374 16.37 -16.09 26.71
C ILE A 374 17.43 -15.84 27.80
N LEU A 375 17.09 -15.03 28.80
CA LEU A 375 17.99 -14.72 29.92
C LEU A 375 18.35 -15.98 30.73
N ARG A 376 17.39 -16.87 30.97
CA ARG A 376 17.64 -18.14 31.66
C ARG A 376 18.54 -19.07 30.85
N LEU A 377 18.27 -19.20 29.55
CA LEU A 377 18.98 -20.09 28.63
C LEU A 377 20.50 -19.85 28.67
N HIS A 378 20.92 -18.58 28.75
CA HIS A 378 22.34 -18.20 28.70
C HIS A 378 22.84 -17.58 30.02
N SER A 379 22.19 -17.88 31.14
CA SER A 379 22.52 -17.35 32.47
C SER A 379 23.98 -17.57 32.88
N ARG A 380 24.59 -18.69 32.49
CA ARG A 380 26.01 -18.98 32.77
C ARG A 380 26.96 -17.95 32.15
N VAL A 381 26.61 -17.40 30.98
CA VAL A 381 27.44 -16.43 30.26
C VAL A 381 27.12 -15.00 30.69
N TRP A 382 25.84 -14.67 30.86
CA TRP A 382 25.40 -13.28 31.04
C TRP A 382 25.21 -12.83 32.49
N LYS A 383 24.89 -13.73 33.43
CA LYS A 383 24.53 -13.32 34.82
C LYS A 383 25.68 -12.64 35.58
N LYS A 384 26.93 -12.96 35.24
CA LYS A 384 28.13 -12.40 35.87
C LYS A 384 28.83 -11.34 35.00
N ALA A 385 28.22 -10.93 33.90
CA ALA A 385 28.83 -9.98 33.00
C ALA A 385 28.83 -8.57 33.59
N SER A 386 30.00 -7.93 33.62
CA SER A 386 30.21 -6.59 34.19
C SER A 386 29.51 -5.46 33.42
N CYS A 387 29.15 -5.70 32.16
CA CYS A 387 28.49 -4.72 31.30
C CYS A 387 26.96 -4.68 31.46
N VAL A 388 26.38 -5.49 32.35
CA VAL A 388 24.97 -5.37 32.73
C VAL A 388 24.87 -4.46 33.97
N PRO A 389 24.16 -3.32 33.89
CA PRO A 389 24.01 -2.43 35.03
C PRO A 389 23.46 -3.14 36.27
N PRO A 390 24.02 -2.91 37.48
CA PRO A 390 23.64 -3.64 38.69
C PRO A 390 22.13 -3.59 39.02
N TYR A 391 21.48 -2.45 38.75
CA TYR A 391 20.04 -2.29 38.98
C TYR A 391 19.16 -3.17 38.08
N LEU A 392 19.69 -3.68 36.96
CA LEU A 392 18.99 -4.62 36.07
C LEU A 392 19.22 -6.08 36.48
N LEU A 393 20.27 -6.39 37.25
CA LEU A 393 20.56 -7.75 37.71
C LEU A 393 19.49 -8.27 38.68
N SER A 394 18.84 -7.38 39.44
CA SER A 394 17.68 -7.73 40.29
C SER A 394 16.49 -8.26 39.49
N SER A 395 16.40 -7.91 38.21
CA SER A 395 15.35 -8.34 37.27
C SER A 395 15.78 -9.51 36.40
N TYR A 396 16.98 -10.05 36.63
CA TYR A 396 17.45 -11.27 35.99
C TYR A 396 16.72 -12.47 36.61
N PRO A 397 16.00 -13.29 35.81
CA PRO A 397 15.05 -14.30 36.30
C PRO A 397 15.62 -15.67 36.64
#